data_AF-A0A8T4KI85-F1
#
_entry.id   AF-A0A8T4KI85-F1
#
_cell.length_a   1.000
_cell.length_b   1.000
_cell.length_c   1.000
_cell.angle_alpha   90.00
_cell.angle_beta   90.00
_cell.angle_gamma   90.00
#
_symmetry.space_group_name_H-M   'P 1'
#
loop_
_entity.id
_entity.type
_entity.pdbx_description
1 polymer ?
#
loop_
_entity_poly.entity_id
_entity_poly.type
_entity_poly.pdbx_seq_one_letter_code
_entity_poly.pdbx_strand_id
1 'polypeptide(L)'
;MRTIYLLAVIAVILVVSFVYGSTISEQCVAIDEFKGCWKTISVTVTSELCPQSPCVARPETQQHNAIIDVLLNSCQKARNNNYADTKLNARIEEVAAIFTGYQIDSRTFCEQPGLILTKRRYG
;
A
#
# COMPACT_ATOMS: atom_id res chain seq x y z
N MET A 1 -49.68 -4.07 -1.32
CA MET A 1 -48.82 -4.32 -0.15
C MET A 1 -47.54 -5.07 -0.50
N ARG A 2 -47.61 -6.27 -1.09
CA ARG A 2 -46.43 -7.13 -1.39
C ARG A 2 -45.34 -6.47 -2.27
N THR A 3 -45.73 -5.64 -3.24
CA THR A 3 -44.82 -4.88 -4.13
C THR A 3 -44.10 -3.72 -3.42
N ILE A 4 -44.73 -3.07 -2.45
CA ILE A 4 -44.12 -1.97 -1.68
C ILE A 4 -43.02 -2.50 -0.76
N TYR A 5 -43.24 -3.67 -0.15
CA TYR A 5 -42.22 -4.34 0.65
C TYR A 5 -40.99 -4.76 -0.17
N LEU A 6 -41.19 -5.26 -1.40
CA LEU A 6 -40.09 -5.60 -2.30
C LEU A 6 -39.23 -4.39 -2.68
N LEU A 7 -39.86 -3.25 -3.00
CA LEU A 7 -39.15 -2.01 -3.33
C LEU A 7 -38.37 -1.45 -2.12
N ALA A 8 -38.95 -1.53 -0.92
CA ALA A 8 -38.26 -1.12 0.30
C ALA A 8 -37.03 -1.98 0.60
N VAL A 9 -37.11 -3.30 0.40
CA VAL A 9 -35.98 -4.22 0.58
C VAL A 9 -34.86 -3.93 -0.41
N ILE A 10 -35.20 -3.69 -1.69
CA ILE A 10 -34.20 -3.32 -2.71
C ILE A 10 -33.53 -1.99 -2.38
N ALA A 11 -34.30 -0.99 -1.92
CA ALA A 11 -33.74 0.30 -1.51
C ALA A 11 -32.78 0.16 -0.32
N VAL A 12 -33.11 -0.65 0.68
CA VAL A 12 -32.22 -0.93 1.82
C VAL A 12 -30.94 -1.63 1.37
N ILE A 13 -31.03 -2.63 0.49
CA ILE A 13 -29.85 -3.30 -0.07
C ILE A 13 -28.95 -2.32 -0.81
N LEU A 14 -29.52 -1.43 -1.64
CA LEU A 14 -28.76 -0.42 -2.38
C LEU A 14 -28.08 0.60 -1.44
N VAL A 15 -28.75 1.05 -0.39
CA VAL A 15 -28.17 1.97 0.60
C VAL A 15 -27.04 1.27 1.36
N VAL A 16 -27.22 0.02 1.74
CA VAL A 16 -26.19 -0.80 2.41
C VAL A 16 -24.97 -0.97 1.51
N SER A 17 -25.16 -1.37 0.24
CA SER A 17 -24.06 -1.49 -0.74
C SER A 17 -23.37 -0.16 -1.02
N PHE A 18 -24.09 0.96 -1.04
CA PHE A 18 -23.52 2.30 -1.19
C PHE A 18 -22.67 2.71 0.03
N VAL A 19 -23.16 2.46 1.25
CA VAL A 19 -22.43 2.75 2.48
C VAL A 19 -21.16 1.90 2.57
N TYR A 20 -21.24 0.59 2.28
CA TYR A 20 -20.05 -0.28 2.23
C TYR A 20 -19.11 0.04 1.07
N GLY A 21 -19.61 0.54 -0.07
CA GLY A 21 -18.78 1.02 -1.18
C GLY A 21 -18.07 2.36 -0.89
N SER A 22 -18.64 3.15 0.03
CA SER A 22 -18.14 4.49 0.39
C SER A 22 -17.08 4.52 1.49
N THR A 23 -16.74 3.37 2.10
CA THR A 23 -15.57 3.24 2.99
C THR A 23 -14.29 3.18 2.15
N ILE A 24 -13.95 4.33 1.53
CA ILE A 24 -12.65 4.79 1.08
C ILE A 24 -11.77 3.68 0.48
N SER A 25 -11.80 3.54 -0.85
CA SER A 25 -11.03 2.50 -1.56
C SER A 25 -9.58 2.47 -1.07
N GLU A 26 -9.29 1.48 -0.25
CA GLU A 26 -7.97 1.23 0.31
C GLU A 26 -7.25 0.32 -0.67
N GLN A 27 -6.07 0.75 -1.10
CA GLN A 27 -5.21 -0.01 -1.99
C GLN A 27 -4.06 -0.55 -1.16
N CYS A 28 -3.62 -1.77 -1.45
CA CYS A 28 -2.54 -2.41 -0.71
C CYS A 28 -1.56 -3.10 -1.65
N VAL A 29 -0.30 -3.14 -1.24
CA VAL A 29 0.73 -3.99 -1.81
C VAL A 29 1.20 -4.98 -0.75
N ALA A 30 1.51 -6.21 -1.18
CA ALA A 30 2.04 -7.23 -0.28
C ALA A 30 3.19 -8.00 -0.94
N ILE A 31 4.20 -8.30 -0.12
CA ILE A 31 5.32 -9.18 -0.41
C ILE A 31 5.46 -10.10 0.80
N ASP A 32 5.13 -11.38 0.59
CA ASP A 32 5.07 -12.39 1.66
C ASP A 32 4.15 -11.94 2.82
N GLU A 33 4.66 -11.85 4.05
CA GLU A 33 3.91 -11.36 5.22
C GLU A 33 3.84 -9.84 5.33
N PHE A 34 4.62 -9.09 4.56
CA PHE A 34 4.67 -7.63 4.64
C PHE A 34 3.59 -7.01 3.77
N LYS A 35 2.71 -6.22 4.38
CA LYS A 35 1.59 -5.54 3.72
C LYS A 35 1.61 -4.04 4.02
N GLY A 36 1.52 -3.23 2.98
CA GLY A 36 1.44 -1.77 3.05
C GLY A 36 0.19 -1.29 2.33
N CYS A 37 -0.63 -0.47 3.00
CA CYS A 37 -1.88 0.04 2.46
C CYS A 37 -1.91 1.56 2.46
N TRP A 38 -2.67 2.14 1.53
CA TRP A 38 -2.90 3.58 1.43
C TRP A 38 -4.35 3.88 1.04
N LYS A 39 -4.81 5.08 1.39
CA LYS A 39 -6.10 5.59 0.93
C LYS A 39 -5.94 6.31 -0.41
N THR A 40 -6.93 6.18 -1.29
CA THR A 40 -6.98 6.91 -2.57
C THR A 40 -7.41 8.37 -2.44
N ILE A 41 -7.68 8.83 -1.21
CA ILE A 41 -7.99 10.22 -0.89
C ILE A 41 -6.99 10.77 0.13
N SER A 42 -6.83 12.09 0.13
CA SER A 42 -6.04 12.77 1.14
C SER A 42 -6.69 12.57 2.52
N VAL A 43 -5.87 12.21 3.51
CA VAL A 43 -6.33 12.02 4.88
C VAL A 43 -5.40 12.74 5.84
N THR A 44 -5.94 13.17 6.97
CA THR A 44 -5.13 13.72 8.07
C THR A 44 -4.53 12.57 8.85
N VAL A 45 -3.21 12.58 9.03
CA VAL A 45 -2.46 11.53 9.73
C VAL A 45 -1.58 12.11 10.83
N THR A 46 -1.28 11.25 11.81
CA THR A 46 -0.25 11.48 12.83
C THR A 46 0.92 10.56 12.49
N SER A 47 2.08 11.13 12.14
CA SER A 47 3.25 10.37 11.67
C SER A 47 4.53 11.17 11.89
N GLU A 48 5.65 10.48 12.10
CA GLU A 48 7.00 11.09 12.11
C GLU A 48 7.38 11.75 10.78
N LEU A 49 6.69 11.38 9.70
CA LEU A 49 6.88 11.98 8.37
C LEU A 49 6.17 13.34 8.23
N CYS A 50 5.36 13.74 9.21
CA CYS A 50 4.77 15.07 9.26
C CYS A 50 5.78 16.11 9.76
N PRO A 51 5.93 17.29 9.11
CA PRO A 51 6.73 18.40 9.63
C PRO A 51 6.13 18.98 10.92
N GLN A 52 4.81 19.00 11.02
CA GLN A 52 4.05 19.29 12.22
C GLN A 52 2.87 18.31 12.26
N SER A 53 2.72 17.57 13.35
CA SER A 53 1.70 16.52 13.46
C SER A 53 0.47 17.04 14.21
N PRO A 54 -0.76 16.84 13.71
CA PRO A 54 -1.12 16.08 12.51
C PRO A 54 -0.95 16.88 11.20
N CYS A 55 -0.77 16.17 10.08
CA CYS A 55 -0.65 16.78 8.75
C CYS A 55 -1.48 16.03 7.69
N VAL A 56 -1.68 16.66 6.51
CA VAL A 56 -2.40 16.04 5.39
C VAL A 56 -1.45 15.15 4.59
N ALA A 57 -1.78 13.86 4.48
CA ALA A 57 -1.10 12.90 3.64
C ALA A 57 -1.87 12.71 2.34
N ARG A 58 -1.27 13.09 1.21
CA ARG A 58 -1.86 12.87 -0.12
C ARG A 58 -1.75 11.41 -0.56
N PRO A 59 -2.68 10.87 -1.38
CA PRO A 59 -2.69 9.48 -1.80
C PRO A 59 -1.37 8.98 -2.38
N GLU A 60 -0.76 9.77 -3.26
CA GLU A 60 0.49 9.44 -3.93
C GLU A 60 1.67 9.31 -2.96
N THR A 61 1.71 10.14 -1.92
CA THR A 61 2.75 10.09 -0.88
C THR A 61 2.52 8.91 0.06
N GLN A 62 1.26 8.63 0.41
CA GLN A 62 0.90 7.44 1.18
C GLN A 62 1.28 6.15 0.43
N GLN A 63 0.94 6.05 -0.85
CA GLN A 63 1.28 4.92 -1.71
C GLN A 63 2.80 4.71 -1.77
N HIS A 64 3.54 5.78 -2.07
CA HIS A 64 5.00 5.75 -2.15
C HIS A 64 5.62 5.21 -0.85
N ASN A 65 5.19 5.74 0.29
CA ASN A 65 5.72 5.33 1.60
C ASN A 65 5.34 3.89 1.96
N ALA A 66 4.11 3.47 1.66
CA ALA A 66 3.64 2.11 1.91
C ALA A 66 4.41 1.07 1.07
N ILE A 67 4.69 1.37 -0.20
CA ILE A 67 5.50 0.50 -1.08
C ILE A 67 6.93 0.41 -0.56
N ILE A 68 7.53 1.53 -0.16
CA ILE A 68 8.89 1.56 0.41
C ILE A 68 8.98 0.73 1.69
N ASP A 69 7.99 0.84 2.60
CA ASP A 69 7.97 0.05 3.82
C ASP A 69 7.95 -1.46 3.56
N VAL A 70 7.11 -1.89 2.61
CA VAL A 70 7.03 -3.29 2.23
C VAL A 70 8.34 -3.77 1.60
N LEU A 71 8.92 -2.98 0.70
CA LEU A 71 10.20 -3.34 0.05
C LEU A 71 11.37 -3.38 1.04
N LEU A 72 11.48 -2.42 1.96
CA LEU A 72 12.54 -2.38 2.97
C LEU A 72 12.48 -3.61 3.90
N ASN A 73 11.29 -3.95 4.40
CA ASN A 73 11.11 -5.11 5.26
C ASN A 73 11.37 -6.42 4.51
N SER A 74 10.88 -6.54 3.27
CA SER A 74 11.11 -7.70 2.43
C SER A 74 12.59 -7.89 2.10
N CYS A 75 13.29 -6.79 1.79
CA CYS A 75 14.74 -6.79 1.58
C CYS A 75 15.51 -7.18 2.85
N GLN A 76 15.06 -6.73 4.03
CA GLN A 76 15.65 -7.19 5.29
C GLN A 76 15.48 -8.70 5.48
N LYS A 77 14.29 -9.25 5.21
CA LYS A 77 14.05 -10.69 5.27
C LYS A 77 14.91 -11.46 4.25
N ALA A 78 14.98 -10.98 3.01
CA ALA A 78 15.80 -11.58 1.96
C ALA A 78 17.28 -11.61 2.36
N ARG A 79 17.83 -10.50 2.88
CA ARG A 79 19.20 -10.42 3.41
C ARG A 79 19.43 -11.39 4.56
N ASN A 80 18.52 -11.44 5.53
CA ASN A 80 18.62 -12.35 6.68
C ASN A 80 18.65 -13.82 6.27
N ASN A 81 18.01 -14.16 5.15
CA ASN A 81 18.01 -15.51 4.59
C ASN A 81 19.02 -15.69 3.43
N ASN A 82 20.00 -14.80 3.29
CA ASN A 82 21.02 -14.81 2.22
C ASN A 82 20.44 -14.97 0.79
N TYR A 83 19.24 -14.44 0.57
CA TYR A 83 18.49 -14.53 -0.69
C TYR A 83 18.14 -15.97 -1.10
N ALA A 84 18.04 -16.91 -0.17
CA ALA A 84 17.72 -18.31 -0.48
C ALA A 84 16.27 -18.54 -0.93
N ASP A 85 15.34 -17.65 -0.56
CA ASP A 85 13.93 -17.74 -0.95
C ASP A 85 13.69 -17.11 -2.32
N THR A 86 13.61 -17.95 -3.35
CA THR A 86 13.41 -17.51 -4.73
C THR A 86 12.04 -16.87 -4.97
N LYS A 87 11.01 -17.23 -4.22
CA LYS A 87 9.67 -16.64 -4.35
C LYS A 87 9.63 -15.24 -3.77
N LEU A 88 10.22 -15.06 -2.59
CA LEU A 88 10.38 -13.74 -1.97
C LEU A 88 11.16 -12.81 -2.89
N ASN A 89 12.30 -13.27 -3.41
CA ASN A 89 13.15 -12.51 -4.31
C ASN A 89 12.42 -12.08 -5.59
N ALA A 90 11.74 -13.01 -6.26
CA ALA A 90 10.98 -12.71 -7.48
C ALA A 90 9.86 -11.68 -7.21
N ARG A 91 9.21 -11.76 -6.04
CA ARG A 91 8.17 -10.79 -5.67
C ARG A 91 8.73 -9.41 -5.35
N ILE A 92 9.92 -9.33 -4.73
CA ILE A 92 10.65 -8.07 -4.55
C ILE A 92 10.95 -7.44 -5.92
N GLU A 93 11.47 -8.23 -6.86
CA GLU A 93 11.81 -7.78 -8.22
C GLU A 93 10.59 -7.22 -8.97
N GLU A 94 9.46 -7.93 -8.91
CA GLU A 94 8.21 -7.51 -9.54
C GLU A 94 7.73 -6.16 -8.98
N VAL A 95 7.65 -6.03 -7.65
CA VAL A 95 7.17 -4.80 -7.02
C VAL A 95 8.16 -3.65 -7.22
N ALA A 96 9.46 -3.93 -7.15
CA ALA A 96 10.51 -2.95 -7.44
C ALA A 96 10.45 -2.45 -8.89
N ALA A 97 10.20 -3.34 -9.85
CA ALA A 97 10.05 -2.97 -11.25
C ALA A 97 8.81 -2.12 -11.50
N ILE A 98 7.68 -2.43 -10.87
CA ILE A 98 6.47 -1.61 -10.93
C ILE A 98 6.72 -0.22 -10.33
N PHE A 99 7.45 -0.15 -9.22
CA PHE A 99 7.70 1.09 -8.50
C PHE A 99 8.71 2.00 -9.21
N THR A 100 9.80 1.43 -9.75
CA THR A 100 10.91 2.18 -10.34
C THR A 100 10.80 2.34 -11.86
N GLY A 101 10.07 1.45 -12.53
CA GLY A 101 10.03 1.32 -13.99
C GLY A 101 11.20 0.51 -14.58
N TYR A 102 12.11 -0.01 -13.76
CA TYR A 102 13.31 -0.73 -14.21
C TYR A 102 13.33 -2.17 -13.71
N GLN A 103 13.78 -3.08 -14.57
CA GLN A 103 14.06 -4.47 -14.18
C GLN A 103 15.40 -4.52 -13.44
N ILE A 104 15.36 -4.78 -12.14
CA ILE A 104 16.53 -4.87 -11.26
C ILE A 104 16.37 -6.13 -10.41
N ASP A 105 17.42 -6.94 -10.29
CA ASP A 105 17.38 -8.13 -9.45
C ASP A 105 17.27 -7.77 -7.96
N SER A 106 16.68 -8.67 -7.19
CA SER A 106 16.37 -8.48 -5.77
C SER A 106 17.61 -8.15 -4.94
N ARG A 107 18.76 -8.76 -5.23
CA ARG A 107 19.99 -8.52 -4.48
C ARG A 107 20.54 -7.12 -4.78
N THR A 108 20.69 -6.75 -6.04
CA THR A 108 21.14 -5.40 -6.42
C THR A 108 20.22 -4.33 -5.85
N PHE A 109 18.92 -4.55 -5.91
CA PHE A 109 17.92 -3.64 -5.36
C PHE A 109 18.04 -3.49 -3.83
N CYS A 110 18.14 -4.61 -3.10
CA CYS A 110 18.13 -4.61 -1.64
C CYS A 110 19.45 -4.13 -1.01
N GLU A 111 20.59 -4.27 -1.69
CA GLU A 111 21.90 -3.79 -1.22
C GLU A 111 22.12 -2.28 -1.46
N GLN A 112 21.24 -1.61 -2.22
CA GLN A 112 21.30 -0.17 -2.49
C GLN A 112 20.08 0.61 -1.97
N PRO A 113 19.67 0.45 -0.70
CA PRO A 113 18.42 1.02 -0.21
C PRO A 113 18.44 2.56 -0.20
N GLY A 114 19.60 3.17 0.06
CA GLY A 114 19.74 4.63 0.19
C GLY A 114 19.53 5.43 -1.10
N LEU A 115 19.59 4.78 -2.27
CA LEU A 115 19.41 5.45 -3.56
C LEU A 115 17.95 5.42 -4.06
N ILE A 116 17.13 4.49 -3.55
CA ILE A 116 15.83 4.15 -4.15
C ILE A 116 14.69 4.14 -3.11
N LEU A 117 14.97 3.74 -1.86
CA LEU A 117 13.97 3.49 -0.83
C LEU A 117 13.91 4.62 0.22
N THR A 118 13.72 5.86 -0.24
CA THR A 118 13.52 7.00 0.66
C THR A 118 12.05 7.39 0.78
N LYS A 119 11.51 7.34 2.00
CA LYS A 119 10.16 7.83 2.28
C LYS A 119 10.05 9.33 2.02
N ARG A 120 8.89 9.76 1.55
CA ARG A 120 8.52 11.17 1.36
C ARG A 120 7.82 11.68 2.61
N ARG A 121 8.11 12.93 2.98
CA ARG A 121 7.37 13.64 4.04
C ARG A 121 5.91 13.87 3.61
N TYR A 122 5.01 13.87 4.57
CA TYR A 122 3.62 14.30 4.38
C TYR A 122 3.53 15.83 4.58
N GLY A 123 2.64 16.51 3.85
CA GLY A 123 2.52 17.99 3.89
C GLY A 123 3.10 18.67 2.67
#